data_AF-A0A640XYZ2-F1
#
_entry.id   AF-A0A640XYZ2-F1
#
_cell.length_a   1.000
_cell.length_b   1.000
_cell.length_c   1.000
_cell.angle_alpha   90.00
_cell.angle_beta   90.00
_cell.angle_gamma   90.00
#
_symmetry.space_group_name_H-M   'P 1'
#
loop_
_entity.id
_entity.type
_entity.pdbx_description
1 polymer ?
#
loop_
_entity_poly.entity_id
_entity_poly.type
_entity_poly.pdbx_seq_one_letter_code
_entity_poly.pdbx_strand_id
1 'polypeptide(L)'
;MTVPACLERALLSRVARKPGRSSGTRPTKRKRPTRGRSRVQGGELCVLRGTGPWDAAIWGGGRPVFKPAATIRTHVRLVCESGHTRPGIGQRARRGRLRRPLRFRAVARSRLDSLIAERGLAPSRTAAAESIRAGRVRIGRGGERALKPGQTVPDDIAIEIEAGRRYVSRGGLKLEAALDALAVDVAGRDCLDVGASTGGFTDCLLQRGAARVIALDVGSGQLDWSLRSDERVTVVEGCNARELDRAGLPFPPGLATVDVSFISLATVLGPVARSIADDGEVLAMVKPQFELGRGRVKGGVVRDPAERREAVAAVVAAGAAAGLGARAVAAAGVPGPKGNREYFVRFARGTGSAGIEDAIAEVVT
;
A
#
# COMPACT_ATOMS: atom_id res chain seq x y z
N MET A 1 -8.89 52.64 -19.55
CA MET A 1 -9.47 51.35 -19.98
C MET A 1 -8.33 50.46 -20.44
N THR A 2 -7.82 49.62 -19.56
CA THR A 2 -6.66 48.77 -19.83
C THR A 2 -7.06 47.32 -19.58
N VAL A 3 -7.06 46.54 -20.66
CA VAL A 3 -7.16 45.08 -20.59
C VAL A 3 -5.90 44.58 -19.88
N PRO A 4 -5.98 43.64 -18.92
CA PRO A 4 -4.78 43.04 -18.36
C PRO A 4 -3.93 42.42 -19.48
N ALA A 5 -2.64 42.73 -19.53
CA ALA A 5 -1.73 42.33 -20.63
C ALA A 5 -1.72 40.81 -20.92
N CYS A 6 -2.12 39.99 -19.94
CA CYS A 6 -2.27 38.53 -20.07
C CYS A 6 -3.43 38.12 -21.00
N LEU A 7 -4.53 38.87 -21.04
CA LEU A 7 -5.68 38.58 -21.90
C LEU A 7 -5.43 39.01 -23.35
N GLU A 8 -4.67 40.10 -23.55
CA GLU A 8 -4.36 40.67 -24.86
C GLU A 8 -3.35 39.81 -25.65
N ARG A 9 -2.29 39.30 -24.99
CA ARG A 9 -1.32 38.38 -25.62
C ARG A 9 -1.91 37.00 -25.95
N ALA A 10 -2.86 36.50 -25.16
CA ALA A 10 -3.54 35.23 -25.45
C ALA A 10 -4.44 35.32 -26.70
N LEU A 11 -4.96 36.51 -27.01
CA LEU A 11 -5.82 36.75 -28.18
C LEU A 11 -5.04 37.06 -29.47
N LEU A 12 -3.79 37.52 -29.36
CA LEU A 12 -2.97 37.98 -30.50
C LEU A 12 -1.93 36.97 -31.03
N SER A 13 -1.60 35.90 -30.30
CA SER A 13 -0.62 34.91 -30.80
C SER A 13 -1.19 34.03 -31.93
N ARG A 14 -0.97 34.46 -33.17
CA ARG A 14 -1.26 33.72 -34.41
C ARG A 14 -0.04 32.97 -34.94
N VAL A 15 -0.31 31.76 -35.44
CA VAL A 15 0.07 31.25 -36.77
C VAL A 15 1.49 31.61 -37.25
N ALA A 16 2.42 30.64 -37.20
CA ALA A 16 3.54 30.61 -38.13
C ALA A 16 3.20 29.64 -39.28
N ARG A 17 2.90 30.20 -40.46
CA ARG A 17 3.04 29.51 -41.76
C ARG A 17 4.53 29.44 -42.08
N LYS A 18 5.02 28.33 -42.63
CA LYS A 18 6.31 28.28 -43.35
C LYS A 18 6.04 28.07 -44.85
N PRO A 19 6.82 28.70 -45.76
CA PRO A 19 6.57 28.68 -47.21
C PRO A 19 7.22 27.46 -47.91
N GLY A 20 6.62 27.06 -49.02
CA GLY A 20 7.22 26.58 -50.28
C GLY A 20 8.26 25.43 -50.33
N ARG A 21 7.77 24.25 -50.77
CA ARG A 21 8.36 23.19 -51.64
C ARG A 21 9.83 22.72 -51.47
N SER A 22 10.01 21.40 -51.29
CA SER A 22 10.39 20.44 -52.36
C SER A 22 10.45 18.99 -51.83
N SER A 23 10.32 18.07 -52.79
CA SER A 23 10.32 16.59 -52.78
C SER A 23 10.91 15.81 -51.59
N GLY A 24 10.24 14.72 -51.19
CA GLY A 24 10.86 13.61 -50.45
C GLY A 24 9.90 12.87 -49.51
N THR A 25 9.74 11.58 -49.72
CA THR A 25 8.87 10.62 -49.02
C THR A 25 9.27 10.31 -47.56
N ARG A 26 8.29 9.80 -46.76
CA ARG A 26 8.33 9.11 -45.43
C ARG A 26 7.81 9.90 -44.19
N PRO A 27 7.60 9.25 -43.03
CA PRO A 27 6.38 8.56 -42.58
C PRO A 27 5.63 9.35 -41.48
N THR A 28 4.40 8.93 -41.16
CA THR A 28 3.48 9.59 -40.20
C THR A 28 3.96 9.52 -38.74
N LYS A 29 4.65 10.57 -38.27
CA LYS A 29 4.87 10.81 -36.83
C LYS A 29 3.58 11.30 -36.16
N ARG A 30 3.06 10.53 -35.18
CA ARG A 30 2.00 10.95 -34.25
C ARG A 30 2.44 12.23 -33.51
N LYS A 31 1.70 13.33 -33.68
CA LYS A 31 1.91 14.59 -32.94
C LYS A 31 1.28 14.48 -31.54
N ARG A 32 2.07 14.73 -30.48
CA ARG A 32 1.60 14.93 -29.10
C ARG A 32 0.66 16.15 -29.00
N PRO A 33 -0.32 16.17 -28.07
CA PRO A 33 -1.16 17.34 -27.85
C PRO A 33 -0.36 18.44 -27.14
N THR A 34 -0.44 19.67 -27.65
CA THR A 34 0.16 20.86 -27.04
C THR A 34 -0.74 21.44 -25.95
N ARG A 35 -0.23 21.57 -24.72
CA ARG A 35 -0.82 22.41 -23.66
C ARG A 35 -0.41 23.87 -23.89
N GLY A 36 -1.36 24.80 -23.83
CA GLY A 36 -1.07 26.23 -23.80
C GLY A 36 -0.81 26.71 -22.37
N ARG A 37 0.28 27.45 -22.15
CA ARG A 37 0.67 28.04 -20.86
C ARG A 37 0.98 29.51 -21.11
N SER A 38 0.42 30.42 -20.30
CA SER A 38 0.71 31.86 -20.38
C SER A 38 1.21 32.35 -19.02
N ARG A 39 2.35 33.07 -19.01
CA ARG A 39 3.00 33.59 -17.80
C ARG A 39 2.40 34.94 -17.42
N VAL A 40 2.05 35.14 -16.16
CA VAL A 40 1.67 36.44 -15.59
C VAL A 40 2.93 37.20 -15.15
N GLN A 41 2.91 38.53 -15.15
CA GLN A 41 3.98 39.33 -14.53
C GLN A 41 4.07 38.93 -13.04
N GLY A 42 5.19 38.35 -12.63
CA GLY A 42 5.35 37.72 -11.31
C GLY A 42 5.55 36.20 -11.32
N GLY A 43 5.48 35.52 -12.48
CA GLY A 43 6.00 34.16 -12.64
C GLY A 43 5.01 33.00 -12.47
N GLU A 44 3.79 33.23 -12.01
CA GLU A 44 2.78 32.16 -11.88
C GLU A 44 2.03 31.87 -13.19
N LEU A 45 1.66 30.60 -13.39
CA LEU A 45 0.95 30.04 -14.54
C LEU A 45 -0.54 29.88 -14.22
N CYS A 46 -1.41 30.65 -14.86
CA CYS A 46 -2.87 30.49 -14.70
C CYS A 46 -3.43 29.40 -15.63
N VAL A 47 -4.27 28.53 -15.08
CA VAL A 47 -5.06 27.53 -15.81
C VAL A 47 -6.48 28.08 -15.99
N LEU A 48 -7.01 28.02 -17.21
CA LEU A 48 -8.39 28.42 -17.51
C LEU A 48 -9.27 27.17 -17.63
N ARG A 49 -10.33 27.06 -16.82
CA ARG A 49 -11.42 26.09 -17.01
C ARG A 49 -12.63 26.79 -17.62
N GLY A 50 -13.28 26.14 -18.59
CA GLY A 50 -14.57 26.58 -19.12
C GLY A 50 -15.68 25.68 -18.58
N THR A 51 -16.71 26.26 -17.97
CA THR A 51 -17.98 25.59 -17.71
C THR A 51 -18.99 26.04 -18.78
N GLY A 52 -19.57 25.07 -19.49
CA GLY A 52 -20.68 25.26 -20.43
C GLY A 52 -21.78 24.24 -20.10
N PRO A 53 -22.97 24.34 -20.72
CA PRO A 53 -24.06 23.39 -20.49
C PRO A 53 -23.69 22.07 -21.17
N TRP A 54 -22.91 21.24 -20.49
CA TRP A 54 -22.48 19.93 -20.97
C TRP A 54 -23.32 18.78 -20.39
N ASP A 55 -24.34 19.07 -19.57
CA ASP A 55 -25.12 18.07 -18.83
C ASP A 55 -26.61 17.97 -19.21
N ALA A 56 -27.11 18.70 -20.22
CA ALA A 56 -28.56 18.80 -20.46
C ALA A 56 -29.07 18.40 -21.85
N ALA A 57 -28.26 17.79 -22.72
CA ALA A 57 -28.74 17.42 -24.06
C ALA A 57 -28.46 15.95 -24.39
N ILE A 58 -29.55 15.25 -24.74
CA ILE A 58 -29.63 13.92 -25.37
C ILE A 58 -29.79 12.76 -24.36
N TRP A 59 -30.91 12.76 -23.65
CA TRP A 59 -31.66 11.52 -23.40
C TRP A 59 -32.90 11.54 -24.28
N GLY A 60 -32.89 10.69 -25.31
CA GLY A 60 -33.99 10.45 -26.23
C GLY A 60 -33.56 9.31 -27.15
N GLY A 61 -34.27 8.19 -27.09
CA GLY A 61 -33.90 6.90 -27.70
C GLY A 61 -33.48 7.01 -29.16
N GLY A 62 -32.20 6.72 -29.43
CA GLY A 62 -31.61 6.67 -30.76
C GLY A 62 -30.08 6.74 -30.63
N ARG A 63 -29.35 5.86 -31.33
CA ARG A 63 -27.87 5.75 -31.22
C ARG A 63 -27.19 7.11 -31.44
N PRO A 64 -26.18 7.51 -30.63
CA PRO A 64 -25.50 8.78 -30.80
C PRO A 64 -24.63 8.75 -32.07
N VAL A 65 -25.03 9.52 -33.08
CA VAL A 65 -24.18 9.81 -34.25
C VAL A 65 -23.14 10.86 -33.83
N PHE A 66 -21.91 10.43 -33.58
CA PHE A 66 -20.77 11.32 -33.40
C PHE A 66 -20.50 12.06 -34.71
N LYS A 67 -20.97 13.30 -34.85
CA LYS A 67 -20.50 14.18 -35.93
C LYS A 67 -19.14 14.77 -35.51
N PRO A 68 -18.05 14.50 -36.25
CA PRO A 68 -16.77 15.13 -35.97
C PRO A 68 -16.87 16.61 -36.35
N ALA A 69 -16.54 17.47 -35.41
CA ALA A 69 -16.48 18.93 -35.57
C ALA A 69 -17.83 19.66 -35.77
N ALA A 70 -18.75 19.53 -34.81
CA ALA A 70 -19.77 20.57 -34.64
C ALA A 70 -19.12 21.86 -34.12
N THR A 71 -19.25 22.96 -34.88
CA THR A 71 -18.83 24.29 -34.44
C THR A 71 -19.88 24.83 -33.46
N ILE A 72 -19.71 24.55 -32.17
CA ILE A 72 -20.65 25.01 -31.14
C ILE A 72 -20.35 26.49 -30.83
N ARG A 73 -21.32 27.38 -31.10
CA ARG A 73 -21.28 28.78 -30.65
C ARG A 73 -21.84 28.85 -29.23
N THR A 74 -20.98 28.74 -28.21
CA THR A 74 -21.39 28.89 -26.80
C THR A 74 -20.72 30.09 -26.14
N HIS A 75 -21.47 30.75 -25.25
CA HIS A 75 -20.93 31.77 -24.36
C HIS A 75 -20.14 31.06 -23.27
N VAL A 76 -18.80 31.15 -23.32
CA VAL A 76 -17.93 30.55 -22.29
C VAL A 76 -17.64 31.62 -21.24
N ARG A 77 -17.98 31.33 -19.98
CA ARG A 77 -17.53 32.13 -18.83
C ARG A 77 -16.12 31.65 -18.49
N LEU A 78 -15.11 32.48 -18.69
CA LEU A 78 -13.75 32.20 -18.24
C LEU A 78 -13.67 32.60 -16.77
N VAL A 79 -13.42 31.63 -15.89
CA VAL A 79 -13.20 31.87 -14.46
C VAL A 79 -11.72 31.59 -14.18
N CYS A 80 -11.06 32.53 -13.50
CA CYS A 80 -9.69 32.36 -13.02
C CYS A 80 -9.74 31.59 -11.69
N GLU A 81 -9.02 30.46 -11.57
CA GLU A 81 -8.97 29.64 -10.34
C GLU A 81 -8.31 30.37 -9.15
N SER A 82 -7.58 31.47 -9.39
CA SER A 82 -6.84 32.21 -8.35
C SER A 82 -7.67 33.22 -7.55
N GLY A 83 -9.00 33.22 -7.68
CA GLY A 83 -9.88 34.01 -6.79
C GLY A 83 -9.76 35.54 -6.91
N HIS A 84 -9.30 36.10 -8.04
CA HIS A 84 -9.27 37.56 -8.22
C HIS A 84 -10.70 38.13 -8.31
N THR A 85 -11.22 38.66 -7.20
CA THR A 85 -12.35 39.58 -7.19
C THR A 85 -11.81 41.01 -7.32
N ARG A 86 -12.31 41.76 -8.30
CA ARG A 86 -12.07 43.20 -8.37
C ARG A 86 -13.20 43.91 -7.61
N PRO A 87 -12.92 44.78 -6.63
CA PRO A 87 -13.96 45.64 -6.07
C PRO A 87 -14.48 46.57 -7.17
N GLY A 88 -15.80 46.66 -7.34
CA GLY A 88 -16.43 47.67 -8.20
C GLY A 88 -16.90 47.25 -9.60
N ILE A 89 -16.84 45.96 -9.98
CA ILE A 89 -17.51 45.49 -11.21
C ILE A 89 -18.87 44.89 -10.82
N GLY A 90 -19.90 45.72 -10.86
CA GLY A 90 -21.30 45.27 -10.80
C GLY A 90 -21.58 44.20 -11.86
N GLN A 91 -22.55 43.32 -11.57
CA GLN A 91 -22.87 42.05 -12.24
C GLN A 91 -23.20 42.08 -13.75
N ARG A 92 -22.87 43.13 -14.51
CA ARG A 92 -23.09 43.18 -15.95
C ARG A 92 -21.83 42.77 -16.70
N ALA A 93 -21.64 41.46 -16.84
CA ALA A 93 -20.68 40.89 -17.78
C ALA A 93 -20.96 41.42 -19.20
N ARG A 94 -20.11 42.30 -19.72
CA ARG A 94 -20.18 42.71 -21.12
C ARG A 94 -19.96 41.48 -22.00
N ARG A 95 -20.99 41.11 -22.77
CA ARG A 95 -20.99 40.01 -23.74
C ARG A 95 -19.99 40.30 -24.87
N GLY A 96 -18.74 39.88 -24.73
CA GLY A 96 -17.76 39.88 -25.81
C GLY A 96 -17.92 38.65 -26.71
N ARG A 97 -18.14 38.84 -28.01
CA ARG A 97 -18.11 37.74 -29.00
C ARG A 97 -16.66 37.30 -29.23
N LEU A 98 -16.34 36.04 -28.93
CA LEU A 98 -15.09 35.42 -29.38
C LEU A 98 -15.05 35.45 -30.92
N ARG A 99 -14.02 36.08 -31.50
CA ARG A 99 -13.86 36.22 -32.97
C ARG A 99 -13.59 34.89 -33.69
N ARG A 100 -13.31 33.80 -32.96
CA ARG A 100 -13.13 32.43 -33.49
C ARG A 100 -13.73 31.40 -32.52
N PRO A 101 -14.32 30.30 -33.01
CA PRO A 101 -14.82 29.23 -32.15
C PRO A 101 -13.67 28.58 -31.39
N LEU A 102 -13.81 28.45 -30.07
CA LEU A 102 -12.94 27.60 -29.27
C LEU A 102 -13.17 26.15 -29.69
N ARG A 103 -12.10 25.45 -30.10
CA ARG A 103 -12.16 24.02 -30.40
C ARG A 103 -11.83 23.26 -29.12
N PHE A 104 -12.86 22.72 -28.49
CA PHE A 104 -12.68 21.76 -27.41
C PHE A 104 -12.50 20.37 -28.01
N ARG A 105 -11.50 19.63 -27.53
CA ARG A 105 -11.39 18.20 -27.83
C ARG A 105 -12.27 17.48 -26.83
N ALA A 106 -13.29 16.77 -27.32
CA ALA A 106 -14.04 15.86 -26.47
C ALA A 106 -13.06 14.81 -25.93
N VAL A 107 -12.99 14.69 -24.60
CA VAL A 107 -12.22 13.64 -23.94
C VAL A 107 -13.08 12.39 -23.99
N ALA A 108 -12.56 11.34 -24.61
CA ALA A 108 -13.22 10.04 -24.60
C ALA A 108 -13.37 9.54 -23.16
N ARG A 109 -14.42 8.78 -22.90
CA ARG A 109 -14.71 8.26 -21.57
C ARG A 109 -14.79 6.75 -21.62
N SER A 110 -14.11 6.10 -20.69
CA SER A 110 -14.03 4.65 -20.60
C SER A 110 -14.46 4.17 -19.22
N ARG A 111 -14.78 2.89 -19.12
CA ARG A 111 -15.03 2.25 -17.82
C ARG A 111 -13.73 2.21 -17.02
N LEU A 112 -13.82 2.54 -15.73
CA LEU A 112 -12.67 2.64 -14.85
C LEU A 112 -11.87 1.34 -14.76
N ASP A 113 -12.53 0.19 -14.62
CA ASP A 113 -11.89 -1.13 -14.59
C ASP A 113 -11.02 -1.42 -15.82
N SER A 114 -11.54 -1.05 -17.00
CA SER A 114 -10.90 -1.26 -18.29
C SER A 114 -9.73 -0.28 -18.47
N LEU A 115 -9.95 0.99 -18.12
CA LEU A 115 -8.94 2.04 -18.17
C LEU A 115 -7.75 1.76 -17.26
N ILE A 116 -7.97 1.17 -16.07
CA ILE A 116 -6.89 0.74 -15.16
C ILE A 116 -6.03 -0.35 -15.79
N ALA A 117 -6.66 -1.37 -16.37
CA ALA A 117 -5.96 -2.48 -17.01
C ALA A 117 -5.22 -2.03 -18.28
N GLU A 118 -5.86 -1.23 -19.14
CA GLU A 118 -5.26 -0.68 -20.37
C GLU A 118 -4.04 0.21 -20.09
N ARG A 119 -4.02 0.89 -18.93
CA ARG A 119 -2.88 1.70 -18.49
C ARG A 119 -1.79 0.90 -17.77
N GLY A 120 -1.96 -0.42 -17.62
CA GLY A 120 -1.03 -1.29 -16.90
C GLY A 120 -0.95 -1.02 -15.40
N LEU A 121 -1.97 -0.36 -14.82
CA LEU A 121 -2.04 -0.11 -13.38
C LEU A 121 -2.53 -1.33 -12.59
N ALA A 122 -3.11 -2.32 -13.28
CA ALA A 122 -3.42 -3.64 -12.78
C ALA A 122 -3.14 -4.68 -13.88
N PRO A 123 -2.83 -5.95 -13.52
CA PRO A 123 -2.45 -6.98 -14.49
C PRO A 123 -3.61 -7.43 -15.39
N SER A 124 -4.86 -7.23 -14.95
CA SER A 124 -6.06 -7.58 -15.71
C SER A 124 -7.22 -6.67 -15.33
N ARG A 125 -8.27 -6.66 -16.18
CA ARG A 125 -9.53 -5.97 -15.87
C ARG A 125 -10.20 -6.53 -14.60
N THR A 126 -10.06 -7.83 -14.35
CA THR A 126 -10.59 -8.48 -13.14
C THR A 126 -9.88 -7.97 -11.90
N ALA A 127 -8.53 -7.95 -11.90
CA ALA A 127 -7.72 -7.41 -10.81
C ALA A 127 -7.98 -5.91 -10.57
N ALA A 128 -8.23 -5.15 -11.63
CA ALA A 128 -8.65 -3.76 -11.53
C ALA A 128 -10.00 -3.63 -10.81
N ALA A 129 -10.98 -4.45 -11.19
CA ALA A 129 -12.31 -4.44 -10.58
C ALA A 129 -12.27 -4.84 -9.10
N GLU A 130 -11.44 -5.81 -8.71
CA GLU A 130 -11.18 -6.17 -7.31
C GLU A 130 -10.57 -5.00 -6.53
N SER A 131 -9.58 -4.32 -7.10
CA SER A 131 -8.96 -3.15 -6.46
C SER A 131 -9.96 -2.03 -6.21
N ILE A 132 -10.90 -1.81 -7.14
CA ILE A 132 -11.99 -0.84 -6.97
C ILE A 132 -12.96 -1.28 -5.87
N ARG A 133 -13.38 -2.55 -5.87
CA ARG A 133 -14.30 -3.09 -4.84
C ARG A 133 -13.69 -3.07 -3.44
N ALA A 134 -12.39 -3.31 -3.34
CA ALA A 134 -11.61 -3.18 -2.11
C ALA A 134 -11.42 -1.70 -1.67
N GLY A 135 -12.02 -0.74 -2.39
CA GLY A 135 -11.93 0.68 -2.11
C GLY A 135 -10.55 1.28 -2.41
N ARG A 136 -9.59 0.54 -2.97
CA ARG A 136 -8.18 0.94 -3.10
C ARG A 136 -7.90 1.95 -4.21
N VAL A 137 -8.88 2.28 -5.05
CA VAL A 137 -8.70 3.16 -6.20
C VAL A 137 -9.23 4.56 -5.90
N ARG A 138 -8.41 5.59 -6.13
CA ARG A 138 -8.81 7.00 -6.14
C ARG A 138 -8.83 7.56 -7.56
N ILE A 139 -9.83 8.41 -7.82
CA ILE A 139 -10.03 9.10 -9.10
C ILE A 139 -9.61 10.56 -8.92
N GLY A 140 -8.63 11.00 -9.70
CA GLY A 140 -7.96 12.29 -9.51
C GLY A 140 -6.82 12.21 -8.50
N ARG A 141 -5.86 13.15 -8.56
CA ARG A 141 -4.75 13.20 -7.61
C ARG A 141 -5.27 13.60 -6.23
N GLY A 142 -5.15 12.71 -5.23
CA GLY A 142 -5.77 12.93 -3.92
C GLY A 142 -7.30 13.06 -3.94
N GLY A 143 -7.94 12.55 -5.00
CA GLY A 143 -9.39 12.67 -5.19
C GLY A 143 -10.20 11.59 -4.47
N GLU A 144 -11.46 11.45 -4.87
CA GLU A 144 -12.41 10.55 -4.23
C GLU A 144 -12.13 9.08 -4.53
N ARG A 145 -12.53 8.18 -3.62
CA ARG A 145 -12.47 6.74 -3.85
C ARG A 145 -13.47 6.34 -4.95
N ALA A 146 -13.06 5.45 -5.82
CA ALA A 146 -13.91 4.88 -6.86
C ALA A 146 -15.05 4.08 -6.24
N LEU A 147 -16.28 4.29 -6.73
CA LEU A 147 -17.47 3.68 -6.15
C LEU A 147 -17.76 2.30 -6.73
N LYS A 148 -17.54 2.13 -8.04
CA LYS A 148 -17.85 0.88 -8.74
C LYS A 148 -16.95 0.65 -9.95
N PRO A 149 -16.62 -0.62 -10.29
CA PRO A 149 -15.76 -0.94 -11.43
C PRO A 149 -16.22 -0.35 -12.77
N GLY A 150 -17.53 -0.34 -13.01
CA GLY A 150 -18.13 0.18 -14.23
C GLY A 150 -18.35 1.69 -14.27
N GLN A 151 -17.79 2.44 -13.33
CA GLN A 151 -17.89 3.90 -13.33
C GLN A 151 -17.19 4.46 -14.58
N THR A 152 -17.90 5.27 -15.36
CA THR A 152 -17.34 5.87 -16.58
C THR A 152 -16.57 7.14 -16.22
N VAL A 153 -15.29 7.22 -16.58
CA VAL A 153 -14.40 8.35 -16.28
C VAL A 153 -13.72 8.88 -17.54
N PRO A 154 -13.24 10.15 -17.58
CA PRO A 154 -12.43 10.65 -18.69
C PRO A 154 -11.13 9.85 -18.86
N ASP A 155 -10.76 9.55 -20.10
CA ASP A 155 -9.57 8.74 -20.44
C ASP A 155 -8.24 9.39 -20.05
N ASP A 156 -8.22 10.67 -19.67
CA ASP A 156 -7.04 11.39 -19.22
C ASP A 156 -7.01 11.62 -17.70
N ILE A 157 -8.01 11.11 -16.96
CA ILE A 157 -8.10 11.32 -15.51
C ILE A 157 -6.91 10.66 -14.80
N ALA A 158 -6.38 11.29 -13.76
CA ALA A 158 -5.40 10.65 -12.90
C ALA A 158 -6.06 9.50 -12.11
N ILE A 159 -5.36 8.38 -11.96
CA ILE A 159 -5.82 7.22 -11.19
C ILE A 159 -4.68 6.85 -10.26
N GLU A 160 -5.01 6.73 -8.98
CA GLU A 160 -4.09 6.28 -7.93
C GLU A 160 -4.64 4.98 -7.35
N ILE A 161 -3.84 3.92 -7.33
CA ILE A 161 -4.20 2.64 -6.74
C ILE A 161 -3.36 2.47 -5.49
N GLU A 162 -4.00 2.43 -4.33
CA GLU A 162 -3.38 1.99 -3.09
C GLU A 162 -2.94 0.53 -3.28
N ALA A 163 -1.66 0.25 -3.09
CA ALA A 163 -1.15 -1.11 -3.10
C ALA A 163 -1.98 -1.96 -2.13
N GLY A 164 -2.36 -3.17 -2.57
CA GLY A 164 -3.00 -4.12 -1.67
C GLY A 164 -2.10 -4.42 -0.50
N ARG A 165 -2.68 -4.72 0.66
CA ARG A 165 -1.90 -5.32 1.74
C ARG A 165 -1.43 -6.68 1.22
N ARG A 166 -0.12 -6.88 1.15
CA ARG A 166 0.49 -8.14 0.70
C ARG A 166 0.06 -9.32 1.58
N TYR A 167 -0.16 -9.04 2.85
CA TYR A 167 -0.58 -10.00 3.85
C TYR A 167 -1.89 -9.57 4.52
N VAL A 168 -2.67 -10.53 5.03
CA VAL A 168 -3.94 -10.27 5.76
C VAL A 168 -3.77 -9.33 6.97
N SER A 169 -2.57 -9.32 7.56
CA SER A 169 -2.21 -8.54 8.75
C SER A 169 -0.87 -7.81 8.57
N ARG A 170 -0.61 -6.77 9.37
CA ARG A 170 0.72 -6.11 9.39
C ARG A 170 1.82 -7.04 9.90
N GLY A 171 1.45 -8.10 10.63
CA GLY A 171 2.38 -9.13 11.10
C GLY A 171 3.16 -9.76 9.94
N GLY A 172 2.51 -10.01 8.80
CA GLY A 172 3.21 -10.61 7.66
C GLY A 172 4.38 -9.77 7.14
N LEU A 173 4.28 -8.44 7.17
CA LEU A 173 5.39 -7.55 6.79
C LEU A 173 6.55 -7.63 7.79
N LYS A 174 6.25 -7.88 9.07
CA LYS A 174 7.27 -8.01 10.12
C LYS A 174 8.02 -9.33 9.98
N LEU A 175 7.28 -10.43 9.78
CA LEU A 175 7.89 -11.73 9.56
C LEU A 175 8.72 -11.74 8.27
N GLU A 176 8.20 -11.18 7.18
CA GLU A 176 8.95 -11.03 5.93
C GLU A 176 10.29 -10.33 6.15
N ALA A 177 10.29 -9.17 6.80
CA ALA A 177 11.51 -8.43 7.08
C ALA A 177 12.51 -9.24 7.93
N ALA A 178 12.02 -10.02 8.89
CA ALA A 178 12.85 -10.88 9.73
C ALA A 178 13.44 -12.07 8.96
N LEU A 179 12.63 -12.76 8.14
CA LEU A 179 13.09 -13.87 7.31
C LEU A 179 14.19 -13.42 6.35
N ASP A 180 14.01 -12.25 5.71
CA ASP A 180 15.00 -11.66 4.81
C ASP A 180 16.29 -11.27 5.54
N ALA A 181 16.18 -10.57 6.67
CA ALA A 181 17.34 -10.12 7.43
C ALA A 181 18.14 -11.27 8.05
N LEU A 182 17.48 -12.37 8.42
CA LEU A 182 18.08 -13.52 9.10
C LEU A 182 18.41 -14.68 8.14
N ALA A 183 18.16 -14.49 6.84
CA ALA A 183 18.34 -15.49 5.79
C ALA A 183 17.72 -16.85 6.12
N VAL A 184 16.48 -16.85 6.62
CA VAL A 184 15.75 -18.08 6.96
C VAL A 184 14.95 -18.53 5.75
N ASP A 185 15.29 -19.72 5.24
CA ASP A 185 14.50 -20.37 4.20
C ASP A 185 13.26 -21.06 4.80
N VAL A 186 12.13 -20.90 4.11
CA VAL A 186 10.81 -21.43 4.47
C VAL A 186 10.33 -22.44 3.44
N ALA A 187 10.88 -22.44 2.22
CA ALA A 187 10.39 -23.24 1.12
C ALA A 187 10.39 -24.74 1.47
N GLY A 188 9.23 -25.38 1.32
CA GLY A 188 9.05 -26.82 1.61
C GLY A 188 9.04 -27.19 3.08
N ARG A 189 9.15 -26.24 4.02
CA ARG A 189 9.15 -26.54 5.46
C ARG A 189 7.73 -26.71 6.01
N ASP A 190 7.61 -27.63 6.96
CA ASP A 190 6.49 -27.69 7.88
C ASP A 190 6.67 -26.61 8.96
N CYS A 191 5.66 -25.76 9.14
CA CYS A 191 5.75 -24.61 10.04
C CYS A 191 4.70 -24.62 11.15
N LEU A 192 5.02 -23.94 12.26
CA LEU A 192 4.11 -23.64 13.35
C LEU A 192 4.08 -22.12 13.57
N ASP A 193 2.90 -21.53 13.56
CA ASP A 193 2.66 -20.12 13.86
C ASP A 193 1.98 -19.99 15.24
N VAL A 194 2.75 -19.64 16.26
CA VAL A 194 2.29 -19.49 17.65
C VAL A 194 1.80 -18.07 17.87
N GLY A 195 0.50 -17.92 18.13
CA GLY A 195 -0.18 -16.62 18.22
C GLY A 195 -0.67 -16.13 16.86
N ALA A 196 -1.21 -17.03 16.04
CA ALA A 196 -1.57 -16.76 14.65
C ALA A 196 -2.51 -15.55 14.47
N SER A 197 -3.43 -15.32 15.41
CA SER A 197 -4.41 -14.24 15.42
C SER A 197 -5.13 -14.10 14.06
N THR A 198 -5.06 -12.94 13.40
CA THR A 198 -5.64 -12.75 12.05
C THR A 198 -4.95 -13.59 10.96
N GLY A 199 -3.75 -14.13 11.23
CA GLY A 199 -3.01 -15.01 10.32
C GLY A 199 -1.91 -14.33 9.51
N GLY A 200 -1.39 -13.18 9.98
CA GLY A 200 -0.39 -12.42 9.23
C GLY A 200 0.91 -13.18 8.99
N PHE A 201 1.38 -13.93 10.00
CA PHE A 201 2.58 -14.76 9.91
C PHE A 201 2.31 -16.01 9.08
N THR A 202 1.21 -16.72 9.36
CA THR A 202 0.72 -17.84 8.54
C THR A 202 0.69 -17.49 7.04
N ASP A 203 0.08 -16.37 6.65
CA ASP A 203 0.03 -15.90 5.25
C ASP A 203 1.43 -15.67 4.67
N CYS A 204 2.33 -15.06 5.44
CA CYS A 204 3.71 -14.87 5.02
C CYS A 204 4.46 -16.18 4.82
N LEU A 205 4.30 -17.16 5.72
CA LEU A 205 4.90 -18.50 5.60
C LEU A 205 4.40 -19.22 4.33
N LEU A 206 3.08 -19.19 4.08
CA LEU A 206 2.49 -19.80 2.87
C LEU A 206 2.99 -19.15 1.58
N GLN A 207 3.05 -17.82 1.54
CA GLN A 207 3.58 -17.08 0.38
C GLN A 207 5.09 -17.30 0.19
N ARG A 208 5.83 -17.63 1.26
CA ARG A 208 7.25 -18.01 1.24
C ARG A 208 7.48 -19.49 0.91
N GLY A 209 6.42 -20.25 0.65
CA GLY A 209 6.50 -21.62 0.17
C GLY A 209 6.51 -22.68 1.26
N ALA A 210 6.03 -22.39 2.48
CA ALA A 210 5.81 -23.43 3.49
C ALA A 210 4.94 -24.56 2.91
N ALA A 211 5.31 -25.81 3.21
CA ALA A 211 4.55 -26.98 2.77
C ALA A 211 3.18 -27.03 3.45
N ARG A 212 3.17 -26.76 4.76
CA ARG A 212 1.97 -26.65 5.60
C ARG A 212 2.28 -25.88 6.88
N VAL A 213 1.25 -25.27 7.46
CA VAL A 213 1.35 -24.40 8.64
C VAL A 213 0.33 -24.82 9.68
N ILE A 214 0.77 -25.07 10.92
CA ILE A 214 -0.11 -25.13 12.08
C ILE A 214 -0.32 -23.70 12.57
N ALA A 215 -1.54 -23.17 12.46
CA ALA A 215 -1.91 -21.86 12.97
C ALA A 215 -2.49 -22.02 14.39
N LEU A 216 -1.67 -21.75 15.40
CA LEU A 216 -2.01 -21.94 16.80
C LEU A 216 -2.39 -20.62 17.47
N ASP A 217 -3.54 -20.58 18.14
CA ASP A 217 -3.97 -19.43 18.93
C ASP A 217 -4.76 -19.84 20.19
N VAL A 218 -4.73 -18.98 21.20
CA VAL A 218 -5.55 -19.12 22.41
C VAL A 218 -6.98 -18.61 22.17
N GLY A 219 -7.15 -17.65 21.26
CA GLY A 219 -8.45 -17.17 20.81
C GLY A 219 -9.11 -18.13 19.83
N SER A 220 -10.38 -17.82 19.50
CA SER A 220 -11.20 -18.58 18.55
C SER A 220 -11.81 -17.65 17.51
N GLY A 221 -11.89 -18.11 16.26
CA GLY A 221 -12.53 -17.40 15.16
C GLY A 221 -11.79 -16.15 14.67
N GLN A 222 -10.48 -16.02 14.97
CA GLN A 222 -9.71 -14.82 14.60
C GLN A 222 -9.04 -14.93 13.22
N LEU A 223 -8.69 -16.14 12.81
CA LEU A 223 -7.95 -16.39 11.57
C LEU A 223 -8.80 -15.98 10.35
N ASP A 224 -8.18 -15.27 9.39
CA ASP A 224 -8.83 -14.88 8.14
C ASP A 224 -9.42 -16.09 7.40
N TRP A 225 -10.61 -15.92 6.83
CA TRP A 225 -11.35 -17.00 6.18
C TRP A 225 -10.56 -17.65 5.03
N SER A 226 -9.79 -16.86 4.28
CA SER A 226 -8.98 -17.38 3.18
C SER A 226 -7.91 -18.35 3.66
N LEU A 227 -7.26 -18.05 4.79
CA LEU A 227 -6.24 -18.91 5.41
C LEU A 227 -6.86 -20.13 6.07
N ARG A 228 -8.01 -19.96 6.75
CA ARG A 228 -8.75 -21.08 7.33
C ARG A 228 -9.19 -22.11 6.28
N SER A 229 -9.43 -21.65 5.06
CA SER A 229 -9.88 -22.50 3.95
C SER A 229 -8.72 -23.07 3.12
N ASP A 230 -7.47 -22.69 3.40
CA ASP A 230 -6.29 -23.21 2.69
C ASP A 230 -5.96 -24.61 3.22
N GLU A 231 -5.87 -25.59 2.32
CA GLU A 231 -5.61 -27.00 2.66
C GLU A 231 -4.27 -27.23 3.36
N ARG A 232 -3.33 -26.29 3.23
CA ARG A 232 -2.03 -26.34 3.88
C ARG A 232 -2.07 -25.84 5.32
N VAL A 233 -3.19 -25.29 5.78
CA VAL A 233 -3.32 -24.71 7.13
C VAL A 233 -4.10 -25.64 8.04
N THR A 234 -3.50 -26.00 9.17
CA THR A 234 -4.20 -26.68 10.27
C THR A 234 -4.43 -25.70 11.40
N VAL A 235 -5.69 -25.42 11.72
CA VAL A 235 -6.08 -24.44 12.75
C VAL A 235 -6.18 -25.13 14.12
N VAL A 236 -5.45 -24.61 15.11
CA VAL A 236 -5.45 -25.07 16.51
C VAL A 236 -5.82 -23.90 17.42
N GLU A 237 -7.11 -23.78 17.74
CA GLU A 237 -7.66 -22.68 18.55
C GLU A 237 -7.95 -23.11 19.98
N GLY A 238 -8.02 -22.15 20.90
CA GLY A 238 -8.23 -22.43 22.34
C GLY A 238 -7.04 -23.10 23.02
N CYS A 239 -5.89 -23.17 22.36
CA CYS A 239 -4.70 -23.83 22.88
C CYS A 239 -3.75 -22.81 23.52
N ASN A 240 -3.35 -23.06 24.77
CA ASN A 240 -2.33 -22.25 25.41
C ASN A 240 -0.94 -22.72 24.98
N ALA A 241 -0.14 -21.85 24.37
CA ALA A 241 1.22 -22.20 23.96
C ALA A 241 2.12 -22.68 25.12
N ARG A 242 1.78 -22.38 26.39
CA ARG A 242 2.50 -22.89 27.57
C ARG A 242 2.30 -24.39 27.80
N GLU A 243 1.20 -24.94 27.28
CA GLU A 243 0.78 -26.33 27.43
C GLU A 243 1.16 -27.15 26.18
N LEU A 244 1.91 -26.55 25.25
CA LEU A 244 2.31 -27.21 24.01
C LEU A 244 3.20 -28.42 24.29
N ASP A 245 2.89 -29.52 23.62
CA ASP A 245 3.71 -30.71 23.53
C ASP A 245 3.69 -31.24 22.09
N ARG A 246 4.77 -31.92 21.70
CA ARG A 246 4.94 -32.50 20.36
C ARG A 246 3.82 -33.48 20.01
N ALA A 247 3.37 -34.27 20.98
CA ALA A 247 2.28 -35.23 20.78
C ALA A 247 0.92 -34.56 20.51
N GLY A 248 0.75 -33.29 20.91
CA GLY A 248 -0.44 -32.50 20.65
C GLY A 248 -0.45 -31.82 19.28
N LEU A 249 0.64 -31.89 18.52
CA LEU A 249 0.74 -31.28 17.20
C LEU A 249 0.43 -32.30 16.09
N PRO A 250 -0.26 -31.88 15.00
CA PRO A 250 -0.52 -32.74 13.84
C PRO A 250 0.75 -33.28 13.16
N PHE A 251 1.87 -32.58 13.32
CA PHE A 251 3.19 -32.95 12.80
C PHE A 251 4.28 -32.15 13.55
N PRO A 252 5.54 -32.62 13.55
CA PRO A 252 6.66 -31.87 14.11
C PRO A 252 7.15 -30.79 13.12
N PRO A 253 6.89 -29.50 13.39
CA PRO A 253 7.32 -28.42 12.48
C PRO A 253 8.85 -28.26 12.49
N GLY A 254 9.43 -28.00 11.32
CA GLY A 254 10.83 -27.63 11.17
C GLY A 254 11.10 -26.16 11.50
N LEU A 255 10.09 -25.29 11.43
CA LEU A 255 10.19 -23.86 11.80
C LEU A 255 9.00 -23.44 12.66
N ALA A 256 9.25 -22.85 13.81
CA ALA A 256 8.22 -22.19 14.60
C ALA A 256 8.40 -20.68 14.62
N THR A 257 7.35 -19.92 14.30
CA THR A 257 7.28 -18.48 14.52
C THR A 257 6.48 -18.18 15.77
N VAL A 258 6.93 -17.22 16.59
CA VAL A 258 6.24 -16.87 17.86
C VAL A 258 5.91 -15.39 17.91
N ASP A 259 4.62 -15.04 17.81
CA ASP A 259 4.07 -13.69 17.95
C ASP A 259 2.98 -13.64 19.02
N VAL A 260 3.39 -13.66 20.29
CA VAL A 260 2.47 -13.61 21.43
C VAL A 260 2.40 -12.21 22.04
N SER A 261 1.27 -11.88 22.64
CA SER A 261 1.06 -10.59 23.34
C SER A 261 0.63 -10.83 24.78
N PHE A 262 0.93 -9.87 25.67
CA PHE A 262 0.55 -9.93 27.09
C PHE A 262 1.18 -11.09 27.90
N ILE A 263 2.20 -11.74 27.35
CA ILE A 263 2.93 -12.84 27.95
C ILE A 263 4.41 -12.71 27.58
N SER A 264 5.31 -13.12 28.47
CA SER A 264 6.75 -13.17 28.19
C SER A 264 7.09 -14.43 27.41
N LEU A 265 7.98 -14.28 26.42
CA LEU A 265 8.55 -15.40 25.66
C LEU A 265 9.26 -16.42 26.56
N ALA A 266 9.77 -16.01 27.72
CA ALA A 266 10.42 -16.94 28.66
C ALA A 266 9.50 -18.09 29.11
N THR A 267 8.18 -17.88 29.09
CA THR A 267 7.19 -18.90 29.45
C THR A 267 6.76 -19.77 28.27
N VAL A 268 7.03 -19.34 27.04
CA VAL A 268 6.56 -19.98 25.80
C VAL A 268 7.67 -20.75 25.09
N LEU A 269 8.92 -20.27 25.17
CA LEU A 269 10.05 -20.86 24.44
C LEU A 269 10.32 -22.32 24.82
N GLY A 270 10.21 -22.70 26.10
CA GLY A 270 10.39 -24.09 26.54
C GLY A 270 9.40 -25.07 25.90
N PRO A 271 8.09 -24.86 26.07
CA PRO A 271 7.05 -25.66 25.40
C PRO A 271 7.20 -25.71 23.86
N VAL A 272 7.47 -24.57 23.22
CA VAL A 272 7.71 -24.53 21.77
C VAL A 272 8.94 -25.36 21.38
N ALA A 273 10.05 -25.20 22.10
CA ALA A 273 11.27 -25.97 21.85
C ALA A 273 11.04 -27.48 21.93
N ARG A 274 10.20 -27.96 22.86
CA ARG A 274 9.90 -29.41 22.96
C ARG A 274 9.00 -29.92 21.84
N SER A 275 8.25 -29.03 21.19
CA SER A 275 7.21 -29.41 20.24
C SER A 275 7.66 -29.43 18.77
N ILE A 276 8.76 -28.74 18.45
CA ILE A 276 9.33 -28.70 17.09
C ILE A 276 10.22 -29.92 16.79
N ALA A 277 10.60 -30.08 15.52
CA ALA A 277 11.55 -31.10 15.06
C ALA A 277 12.93 -30.96 15.75
N ASP A 278 13.72 -32.02 15.73
CA ASP A 278 15.00 -32.08 16.47
C ASP A 278 16.06 -31.16 15.84
N ASP A 279 16.00 -30.94 14.54
CA ASP A 279 16.77 -29.95 13.78
C ASP A 279 16.01 -28.63 13.56
N GLY A 280 14.88 -28.46 14.26
CA GLY A 280 13.98 -27.33 14.09
C GLY A 280 14.54 -26.00 14.61
N GLU A 281 13.96 -24.93 14.09
CA GLU A 281 14.32 -23.56 14.45
C GLU A 281 13.12 -22.79 15.03
N VAL A 282 13.42 -21.81 15.88
CA VAL A 282 12.40 -20.90 16.42
C VAL A 282 12.76 -19.47 16.03
N LEU A 283 11.80 -18.77 15.44
CA LEU A 283 11.88 -17.34 15.15
C LEU A 283 10.90 -16.60 16.06
N ALA A 284 11.40 -16.08 17.18
CA ALA A 284 10.58 -15.48 18.22
C ALA A 284 10.60 -13.96 18.15
N MET A 285 9.42 -13.32 18.13
CA MET A 285 9.30 -11.87 18.10
C MET A 285 9.28 -11.30 19.51
N VAL A 286 10.38 -10.66 19.89
CA VAL A 286 10.55 -9.93 21.15
C VAL A 286 9.79 -8.61 21.12
N LYS A 287 8.90 -8.45 22.09
CA LYS A 287 8.14 -7.23 22.33
C LYS A 287 8.56 -6.65 23.69
N PRO A 288 9.50 -5.68 23.74
CA PRO A 288 10.07 -5.20 25.00
C PRO A 288 9.05 -4.84 26.08
N GLN A 289 7.90 -4.29 25.68
CA GLN A 289 6.82 -3.93 26.61
C GLN A 289 6.18 -5.11 27.37
N PHE A 290 6.39 -6.35 26.92
CA PHE A 290 5.88 -7.57 27.58
C PHE A 290 6.98 -8.37 28.29
N GLU A 291 8.24 -8.09 27.99
CA GLU A 291 9.40 -8.75 28.62
C GLU A 291 9.90 -7.97 29.85
N LEU A 292 9.72 -6.65 29.86
CA LEU A 292 10.11 -5.82 31.00
C LEU A 292 9.10 -5.94 32.15
N GLY A 293 9.63 -6.00 33.37
CA GLY A 293 8.84 -6.13 34.60
C GLY A 293 7.78 -5.04 34.78
N ARG A 294 6.72 -5.38 35.54
CA ARG A 294 5.61 -4.47 35.86
C ARG A 294 6.14 -3.18 36.48
N GLY A 295 5.73 -2.02 35.94
CA GLY A 295 6.11 -0.69 36.44
C GLY A 295 7.18 0.03 35.64
N ARG A 296 7.93 -0.66 34.77
CA ARG A 296 8.98 -0.05 33.94
C ARG A 296 8.45 0.59 32.65
N VAL A 297 7.33 0.10 32.15
CA VAL A 297 6.76 0.56 30.87
C VAL A 297 5.70 1.65 31.09
N LYS A 298 6.13 2.92 31.17
CA LYS A 298 5.20 4.05 31.26
C LYS A 298 4.52 4.32 29.91
N GLY A 299 3.18 4.27 29.87
CA GLY A 299 2.39 4.53 28.65
C GLY A 299 2.40 3.38 27.62
N GLY A 300 2.92 2.21 27.99
CA GLY A 300 2.93 1.02 27.12
C GLY A 300 3.93 1.08 25.96
N VAL A 301 4.88 2.02 25.97
CA VAL A 301 5.93 2.17 24.94
C VAL A 301 7.31 2.24 25.56
N VAL A 302 8.23 1.37 25.12
CA VAL A 302 9.62 1.31 25.61
C VAL A 302 10.52 2.17 24.71
N ARG A 303 10.92 3.34 25.24
CA ARG A 303 11.71 4.34 24.49
C ARG A 303 13.22 4.24 24.71
N ASP A 304 13.66 3.73 25.86
CA ASP A 304 15.08 3.61 26.17
C ASP A 304 15.70 2.41 25.41
N PRO A 305 16.75 2.63 24.59
CA PRO A 305 17.48 1.55 23.94
C PRO A 305 18.06 0.53 24.93
N ALA A 306 18.51 0.94 26.11
CA ALA A 306 19.08 0.04 27.11
C ALA A 306 18.03 -0.95 27.62
N GLU A 307 16.81 -0.48 27.90
CA GLU A 307 15.69 -1.36 28.28
C GLU A 307 15.28 -2.30 27.15
N ARG A 308 15.36 -1.87 25.89
CA ARG A 308 15.10 -2.76 24.75
C ARG A 308 16.18 -3.85 24.64
N ARG A 309 17.46 -3.51 24.86
CA ARG A 309 18.57 -4.48 24.87
C ARG A 309 18.41 -5.49 25.98
N GLU A 310 18.06 -5.02 27.18
CA GLU A 310 17.76 -5.87 28.33
C GLU A 310 16.65 -6.87 28.01
N ALA A 311 15.54 -6.41 27.41
CA ALA A 311 14.44 -7.29 27.01
C ALA A 311 14.88 -8.37 26.03
N VAL A 312 15.67 -8.02 25.00
CA VAL A 312 16.17 -9.01 24.03
C VAL A 312 17.14 -9.99 24.69
N ALA A 313 18.06 -9.51 25.53
CA ALA A 313 19.02 -10.34 26.26
C ALA A 313 18.32 -11.33 27.21
N ALA A 314 17.26 -10.89 27.90
CA ALA A 314 16.45 -11.75 28.75
C ALA A 314 15.79 -12.89 27.97
N VAL A 315 15.29 -12.62 26.76
CA VAL A 315 14.71 -13.65 25.89
C VAL A 315 15.79 -14.62 25.38
N VAL A 316 16.99 -14.13 25.04
CA VAL A 316 18.13 -14.99 24.67
C VAL A 316 18.49 -15.93 25.83
N ALA A 317 18.59 -15.42 27.05
CA ALA A 317 18.86 -16.23 28.23
C ALA A 317 17.76 -17.27 28.49
N ALA A 318 16.49 -16.90 28.31
CA ALA A 318 15.37 -17.84 28.43
C ALA A 318 15.39 -18.93 27.35
N GLY A 319 15.78 -18.58 26.11
CA GLY A 319 16.05 -19.56 25.06
C GLY A 319 17.14 -20.55 25.47
N ALA A 320 18.27 -20.06 25.99
CA ALA A 320 19.36 -20.94 26.44
C ALA A 320 18.89 -21.91 27.55
N ALA A 321 18.09 -21.43 28.51
CA ALA A 321 17.48 -22.27 29.54
C ALA A 321 16.51 -23.33 28.97
N ALA A 322 15.92 -23.07 27.81
CA ALA A 322 15.07 -23.99 27.05
C ALA A 322 15.85 -24.92 26.09
N GLY A 323 17.18 -24.88 26.09
CA GLY A 323 18.02 -25.66 25.17
C GLY A 323 18.05 -25.11 23.74
N LEU A 324 17.82 -23.80 23.59
CA LEU A 324 17.84 -23.05 22.34
C LEU A 324 18.95 -22.00 22.34
N GLY A 325 19.85 -22.07 21.38
CA GLY A 325 20.98 -21.17 21.21
C GLY A 325 20.60 -20.07 20.24
N ALA A 326 20.79 -18.81 20.65
CA ALA A 326 20.49 -17.68 19.79
C ALA A 326 21.54 -17.59 18.67
N ARG A 327 21.06 -17.50 17.43
CA ARG A 327 21.90 -17.50 16.22
C ARG A 327 22.02 -16.13 15.59
N ALA A 328 20.96 -15.33 15.66
CA ALA A 328 20.93 -13.99 15.09
C ALA A 328 19.76 -13.17 15.64
N VAL A 329 19.87 -11.85 15.55
CA VAL A 329 18.84 -10.88 15.95
C VAL A 329 18.56 -9.94 14.78
N ALA A 330 17.29 -9.56 14.60
CA ALA A 330 16.88 -8.57 13.60
C ALA A 330 15.77 -7.65 14.14
N ALA A 331 15.63 -6.46 13.58
CA ALA A 331 14.48 -5.60 13.86
C ALA A 331 13.27 -6.01 12.99
N ALA A 332 12.06 -5.89 13.52
CA ALA A 332 10.82 -6.29 12.82
C ALA A 332 10.42 -5.42 11.60
N GLY A 333 11.26 -4.46 11.18
CA GLY A 333 11.07 -3.58 10.01
C GLY A 333 9.93 -2.54 10.12
N VAL A 334 8.84 -2.86 10.83
CA VAL A 334 7.67 -2.01 11.05
C VAL A 334 7.35 -1.93 12.55
N PRO A 335 7.16 -0.71 13.11
CA PRO A 335 6.80 -0.58 14.53
C PRO A 335 5.46 -1.22 14.88
N GLY A 336 5.32 -1.63 16.14
CA GLY A 336 4.04 -2.07 16.72
C GLY A 336 2.96 -0.97 16.68
N PRO A 337 1.69 -1.29 16.97
CA PRO A 337 0.57 -0.35 16.84
C PRO A 337 0.74 0.97 17.62
N LYS A 338 1.37 0.91 18.80
CA LYS A 338 1.67 2.08 19.64
C LYS A 338 3.06 2.69 19.40
N GLY A 339 3.77 2.22 18.37
CA GLY A 339 5.13 2.67 18.03
C GLY A 339 6.25 1.95 18.76
N ASN A 340 5.99 0.82 19.45
CA ASN A 340 7.05 0.00 20.01
C ASN A 340 7.94 -0.56 18.91
N ARG A 341 9.26 -0.50 19.13
CA ARG A 341 10.24 -1.24 18.34
C ARG A 341 10.24 -2.69 18.82
N GLU A 342 10.10 -3.60 17.88
CA GLU A 342 10.02 -5.04 18.12
C GLU A 342 11.17 -5.71 17.36
N TYR A 343 11.62 -6.84 17.88
CA TYR A 343 12.81 -7.54 17.40
C TYR A 343 12.50 -9.00 17.19
N PHE A 344 13.30 -9.69 16.40
CA PHE A 344 13.27 -11.13 16.25
C PHE A 344 14.57 -11.73 16.70
N VAL A 345 14.48 -12.88 17.36
CA VAL A 345 15.64 -13.73 17.65
C VAL A 345 15.43 -15.06 16.94
N ARG A 346 16.40 -15.46 16.12
CA ARG A 346 16.47 -16.79 15.54
C ARG A 346 17.20 -17.71 16.51
N PHE A 347 16.56 -18.81 16.86
CA PHE A 347 17.11 -19.85 17.70
C PHE A 347 17.19 -21.16 16.93
N ALA A 348 18.18 -21.98 17.29
CA ALA A 348 18.26 -23.38 16.90
C ALA A 348 18.67 -24.21 18.13
N ARG A 349 18.56 -25.54 18.05
CA ARG A 349 19.00 -26.41 19.15
C ARG A 349 20.43 -26.14 19.61
N GLY A 350 20.66 -26.41 20.90
CA GLY A 350 21.92 -26.20 21.60
C GLY A 350 21.85 -24.96 22.50
N THR A 351 22.92 -24.62 23.19
CA THR A 351 22.96 -23.45 24.11
C THR A 351 23.92 -22.36 23.64
N GLY A 352 24.74 -22.64 22.61
CA GLY A 352 25.73 -21.69 22.10
C GLY A 352 25.10 -20.46 21.47
N SER A 353 25.48 -19.28 21.96
CA SER A 353 25.00 -17.97 21.50
C SER A 353 26.16 -17.01 21.22
N ALA A 354 27.27 -17.51 20.66
CA ALA A 354 28.48 -16.72 20.44
C ALA A 354 28.22 -15.49 19.57
N GLY A 355 28.67 -14.31 20.02
CA GLY A 355 28.54 -13.04 19.30
C GLY A 355 27.12 -12.44 19.32
N ILE A 356 26.19 -13.01 20.08
CA ILE A 356 24.82 -12.50 20.14
C ILE A 356 24.74 -11.15 20.85
N GLU A 357 25.60 -10.89 21.84
CA GLU A 357 25.62 -9.63 22.58
C GLU A 357 25.97 -8.45 21.66
N ASP A 358 26.95 -8.62 20.78
CA ASP A 358 27.35 -7.61 19.80
C ASP A 358 26.23 -7.39 18.77
N ALA A 359 25.58 -8.46 18.30
CA ALA A 359 24.45 -8.36 17.39
C ALA A 359 23.25 -7.62 18.04
N ILE A 360 22.99 -7.83 19.34
CA ILE A 360 21.98 -7.08 20.09
C ILE A 360 22.36 -5.60 20.15
N ALA A 361 23.61 -5.28 20.45
CA ALA A 361 24.08 -3.89 20.53
C ALA A 361 23.94 -3.15 19.19
N GLU A 362 24.23 -3.83 18.08
CA GLU A 362 24.13 -3.28 16.72
C GLU A 362 22.67 -3.07 16.27
N VAL A 363 21.81 -4.07 16.46
CA VAL A 363 20.43 -4.04 15.96
C VAL A 363 19.52 -3.18 16.83
N VAL A 364 19.74 -3.18 18.15
CA VAL A 364 18.92 -2.46 19.12
C VAL A 364 19.49 -1.05 19.34
N THR A 365 19.09 -0.13 18.46
CA THR A 365 19.40 1.31 18.52
C THR A 365 18.30 2.14 19.13
#